data_AF-A0A947TKZ5-F1
#
_entry.id   AF-A0A947TKZ5-F1
#
_cell.length_a   1.000
_cell.length_b   1.000
_cell.length_c   1.000
_cell.angle_alpha   90.00
_cell.angle_beta   90.00
_cell.angle_gamma   90.00
#
_symmetry.space_group_name_H-M   'P 1'
#
loop_
_entity.id
_entity.type
_entity.pdbx_description
1 polymer ?
#
loop_
_entity_poly.entity_id
_entity_poly.type
_entity_poly.pdbx_seq_one_letter_code
_entity_poly.pdbx_strand_id
1 'polypeptide(L)'
;MSTLLLVTAAGLGLLAFFEPCTIATHTLFAARSSHDAARQRRVALAQLVLSRSALLAGIFGTAAAIGLDGLSALQAALMLGIIGAVYLVTRRVYLPVPHLEFFRLIPGGHQLSQALKLGLTLPACTLPLVAVVGVIAALGQRIDLALWAGLAFAGMFSLPTVWDSLHGLNAAHLAFLGKAAGASPYVTALLLWGGAFLIWQTGI
;
A
#
# COMPACT_ATOMS: atom_id res chain seq x y z
N MET A 1 -8.59 0.51 -19.98
CA MET A 1 -8.61 1.00 -18.59
C MET A 1 -8.53 -0.12 -17.56
N SER A 2 -9.32 -1.21 -17.70
CA SER A 2 -9.33 -2.32 -16.71
C SER A 2 -7.97 -3.00 -16.50
N THR A 3 -7.27 -3.35 -17.58
CA THR A 3 -5.93 -3.97 -17.52
C THR A 3 -4.90 -3.02 -16.93
N LEU A 4 -4.94 -1.74 -17.32
CA LEU A 4 -4.05 -0.71 -16.83
C LEU A 4 -4.19 -0.53 -15.31
N LEU A 5 -5.42 -0.48 -14.81
CA LEU A 5 -5.73 -0.34 -13.38
C LEU A 5 -5.26 -1.55 -12.56
N LEU A 6 -5.41 -2.77 -13.07
CA LEU A 6 -4.92 -3.98 -12.39
C LEU A 6 -3.38 -4.05 -12.37
N VAL A 7 -2.74 -3.70 -13.49
CA VAL A 7 -1.28 -3.70 -13.60
C VAL A 7 -0.67 -2.60 -12.71
N THR A 8 -1.26 -1.39 -12.70
CA THR A 8 -0.81 -0.33 -11.79
C THR A 8 -1.06 -0.71 -10.33
N ALA A 9 -2.21 -1.27 -9.99
CA ALA A 9 -2.48 -1.73 -8.63
C ALA A 9 -1.49 -2.81 -8.17
N ALA A 10 -1.19 -3.79 -9.02
CA ALA A 10 -0.21 -4.83 -8.72
C ALA A 10 1.22 -4.26 -8.58
N GLY A 11 1.64 -3.43 -9.53
CA GLY A 11 2.98 -2.83 -9.55
C GLY A 11 3.21 -1.88 -8.37
N LEU A 12 2.25 -1.00 -8.09
CA LEU A 12 2.31 -0.08 -6.95
C LEU A 12 2.17 -0.81 -5.62
N GLY A 13 1.42 -1.92 -5.56
CA GLY A 13 1.35 -2.79 -4.39
C GLY A 13 2.70 -3.44 -4.07
N LEU A 14 3.43 -3.90 -5.09
CA LEU A 14 4.78 -4.43 -4.94
C LEU A 14 5.77 -3.33 -4.48
N LEU A 15 5.70 -2.15 -5.09
CA LEU A 15 6.51 -0.99 -4.70
C LEU A 15 6.26 -0.55 -3.26
N ALA A 16 5.01 -0.56 -2.82
CA ALA A 16 4.61 -0.24 -1.45
C ALA A 16 5.22 -1.22 -0.43
N PHE A 17 5.44 -2.49 -0.78
CA PHE A 17 6.16 -3.42 0.09
C PHE A 17 7.62 -3.02 0.29
N PHE A 18 8.27 -2.51 -0.75
CA PHE A 18 9.69 -2.14 -0.70
C PHE A 18 9.97 -0.82 0.01
N GLU A 19 8.95 -0.13 0.51
CA GLU A 19 9.19 1.10 1.26
C GLU A 19 9.85 0.86 2.61
N PRO A 20 10.67 1.81 3.09
CA PRO A 20 11.41 1.63 4.35
C PRO A 20 10.48 1.44 5.56
N CYS A 21 9.32 2.10 5.58
CA CYS A 21 8.36 1.99 6.69
C CYS A 21 7.53 0.70 6.67
N THR A 22 7.46 0.02 5.53
CA THR A 22 6.83 -1.29 5.39
C THR A 22 7.82 -2.41 5.65
N ILE A 23 9.04 -2.32 5.13
CA ILE A 23 10.08 -3.32 5.38
C ILE A 23 10.32 -3.49 6.90
N ALA A 24 10.41 -2.40 7.67
CA ALA A 24 10.66 -2.49 9.11
C ALA A 24 9.53 -3.25 9.85
N THR A 25 8.27 -2.95 9.53
CA THR A 25 7.12 -3.57 10.21
C THR A 25 6.90 -5.02 9.75
N HIS A 26 7.12 -5.30 8.47
CA HIS A 26 6.94 -6.61 7.89
C HIS A 26 8.07 -7.59 8.24
N THR A 27 9.32 -7.14 8.29
CA THR A 27 10.45 -7.97 8.76
C THR A 27 10.32 -8.32 10.24
N LEU A 28 9.89 -7.38 11.10
CA LEU A 28 9.65 -7.65 12.51
C LEU A 28 8.49 -8.64 12.71
N PHE A 29 7.41 -8.52 11.93
CA PHE A 29 6.31 -9.48 11.94
C PHE A 29 6.73 -10.86 11.42
N ALA A 30 7.49 -10.92 10.32
CA ALA A 30 8.01 -12.17 9.75
C ALA A 30 8.97 -12.87 10.73
N ALA A 31 9.88 -12.13 11.35
CA ALA A 31 10.81 -12.65 12.37
C ALA A 31 10.09 -13.21 13.59
N ARG A 32 9.00 -12.58 14.04
CA ARG A 32 8.21 -13.11 15.17
C ARG A 32 7.42 -14.36 14.77
N SER A 33 6.72 -14.28 13.64
CA SER A 33 5.83 -15.35 13.17
C SER A 33 6.58 -16.60 12.70
N SER A 34 7.87 -16.49 12.34
CA SER A 34 8.72 -17.65 12.02
C SER A 34 9.03 -18.53 13.24
N HIS A 35 8.92 -17.99 14.46
CA HIS A 35 9.07 -18.75 15.71
C HIS A 35 7.75 -19.39 16.19
N ASP A 36 6.60 -19.02 15.62
CA ASP A 36 5.31 -19.58 15.98
C ASP A 36 5.11 -20.99 15.39
N ALA A 37 4.25 -21.79 16.02
CA ALA A 37 3.84 -23.08 15.46
C ALA A 37 3.22 -22.89 14.06
N ALA A 38 3.48 -23.82 13.14
CA ALA A 38 3.08 -23.70 11.73
C ALA A 38 1.59 -23.37 11.53
N ARG A 39 0.71 -23.89 12.40
CA ARG A 39 -0.74 -23.59 12.38
C ARG A 39 -1.03 -22.14 12.78
N GLN A 40 -0.42 -21.65 13.86
CA GLN A 40 -0.57 -20.27 14.33
C GLN A 40 -0.02 -19.27 13.31
N ARG A 41 1.14 -19.57 12.72
CA ARG A 41 1.73 -18.78 11.63
C ARG A 41 0.78 -18.63 10.44
N ARG A 42 0.20 -19.73 9.95
CA ARG A 42 -0.75 -19.69 8.82
C ARG A 42 -2.00 -18.86 9.16
N VAL A 43 -2.53 -18.99 10.37
CA VAL A 43 -3.68 -18.20 10.83
C VAL A 43 -3.33 -16.72 10.89
N ALA A 44 -2.17 -16.35 11.44
CA ALA A 44 -1.71 -14.97 11.49
C ALA A 44 -1.51 -14.38 10.09
N LEU A 45 -0.90 -15.13 9.16
CA LEU A 45 -0.74 -14.70 7.78
C LEU A 45 -2.07 -14.53 7.05
N ALA A 46 -2.99 -15.49 7.22
CA ALA A 46 -4.33 -15.40 6.64
C ALA A 46 -5.08 -14.18 7.18
N GLN A 47 -5.01 -13.94 8.49
CA GLN A 47 -5.59 -12.77 9.15
C GLN A 47 -5.05 -11.45 8.56
N LEU A 48 -3.72 -11.34 8.42
CA LEU A 48 -3.05 -10.18 7.85
C LEU A 48 -3.52 -9.91 6.40
N VAL A 49 -3.50 -10.94 5.56
CA VAL A 49 -3.84 -10.83 4.14
C VAL A 49 -5.32 -10.50 3.97
N LEU A 50 -6.21 -11.20 4.69
CA LEU A 50 -7.65 -10.97 4.62
C LEU A 50 -8.01 -9.57 5.09
N SER A 51 -7.45 -9.10 6.20
CA SER A 51 -7.81 -7.81 6.75
C SER A 51 -7.29 -6.66 5.88
N ARG A 52 -6.08 -6.78 5.33
CA ARG A 52 -5.54 -5.79 4.37
C ARG A 52 -6.32 -5.80 3.05
N SER A 53 -6.69 -6.99 2.56
CA SER A 53 -7.51 -7.14 1.36
C SER A 53 -8.87 -6.50 1.53
N ALA A 54 -9.55 -6.76 2.65
CA ALA A 54 -10.83 -6.15 2.97
C ALA A 54 -10.73 -4.63 3.06
N LEU A 55 -9.68 -4.11 3.71
CA LEU A 55 -9.45 -2.67 3.84
C LEU A 55 -9.22 -2.00 2.47
N LEU A 56 -8.32 -2.54 1.65
CA LEU A 56 -7.98 -1.93 0.35
C LEU A 56 -9.08 -2.10 -0.69
N ALA A 57 -9.72 -3.28 -0.75
CA ALA A 57 -10.87 -3.49 -1.61
C ALA A 57 -12.05 -2.59 -1.19
N GLY A 58 -12.23 -2.38 0.12
CA GLY A 58 -13.17 -1.40 0.67
C GLY A 58 -12.86 0.02 0.22
N ILE A 59 -11.63 0.50 0.45
CA ILE A 59 -11.21 1.86 0.07
C ILE A 59 -11.40 2.10 -1.43
N PHE A 60 -10.91 1.21 -2.29
CA PHE A 60 -11.03 1.39 -3.74
C PHE A 60 -12.46 1.20 -4.22
N GLY A 61 -13.22 0.26 -3.66
CA GLY A 61 -14.64 0.08 -3.94
C GLY A 61 -15.44 1.34 -3.58
N THR A 62 -15.19 1.93 -2.42
CA THR A 62 -15.81 3.21 -2.01
C THR A 62 -15.40 4.36 -2.92
N ALA A 63 -14.12 4.43 -3.34
CA ALA A 63 -13.65 5.47 -4.25
C ALA A 63 -14.35 5.35 -5.63
N ALA A 64 -14.49 4.14 -6.14
CA ALA A 64 -15.24 3.85 -7.36
C ALA A 64 -16.74 4.15 -7.24
N ALA A 65 -17.34 3.92 -6.08
CA ALA A 65 -18.75 4.20 -5.82
C ALA A 65 -19.06 5.69 -5.64
N ILE A 66 -18.16 6.45 -5.01
CA ILE A 66 -18.28 7.92 -4.95
C ILE A 66 -18.15 8.49 -6.36
N GLY A 67 -17.24 7.94 -7.16
CA GLY A 67 -16.97 8.42 -8.51
C GLY A 67 -16.33 9.80 -8.50
N LEU A 68 -15.66 10.16 -9.58
CA LEU A 68 -15.00 11.46 -9.72
C LEU A 68 -15.60 12.26 -10.88
N ASP A 69 -16.94 12.27 -10.99
CA ASP A 69 -17.72 12.82 -12.13
C ASP A 69 -17.66 14.35 -12.32
N GLY A 70 -16.73 15.02 -11.66
CA GLY A 70 -16.49 16.45 -11.82
C GLY A 70 -15.06 16.90 -11.52
N LEU A 71 -14.13 15.97 -11.32
CA LEU A 71 -12.73 16.35 -11.10
C LEU A 71 -12.09 16.70 -12.44
N SER A 72 -11.74 17.98 -12.61
CA SER A 72 -10.95 18.40 -13.77
C SER A 72 -9.53 17.81 -13.68
N ALA A 73 -8.92 17.52 -14.82
CA ALA A 73 -7.55 16.99 -14.91
C ALA A 73 -6.55 17.84 -14.09
N LEU A 74 -6.77 19.17 -14.05
CA LEU A 74 -5.98 20.11 -13.26
C LEU A 74 -6.08 19.86 -11.74
N GLN A 75 -7.28 19.56 -11.23
CA GLN A 75 -7.49 19.24 -9.81
C GLN A 75 -6.85 17.91 -9.44
N ALA A 76 -6.95 16.89 -10.30
CA ALA A 76 -6.29 15.61 -10.09
C ALA A 76 -4.75 15.77 -10.07
N ALA A 77 -4.20 16.51 -11.03
CA ALA A 77 -2.76 16.82 -11.09
C ALA A 77 -2.27 17.60 -9.86
N LEU A 78 -3.02 18.61 -9.42
CA LEU A 78 -2.72 19.36 -8.21
C LEU A 78 -2.77 18.47 -6.96
N MET A 79 -3.78 17.61 -6.85
CA MET A 79 -3.90 16.70 -5.71
C MET A 79 -2.74 15.70 -5.66
N LEU A 80 -2.38 15.09 -6.79
CA LEU A 80 -1.22 14.20 -6.93
C LEU A 80 0.09 14.92 -6.65
N GLY A 81 0.25 16.15 -7.13
CA GLY A 81 1.40 17.01 -6.88
C GLY A 81 1.55 17.35 -5.40
N ILE A 82 0.46 17.72 -4.73
CA ILE A 82 0.43 17.99 -3.29
C ILE A 82 0.75 16.72 -2.49
N ILE A 83 0.13 15.58 -2.80
CA ILE A 83 0.41 14.31 -2.12
C ILE A 83 1.87 13.88 -2.32
N GLY A 84 2.40 14.01 -3.54
CA GLY A 84 3.79 13.72 -3.86
C GLY A 84 4.77 14.66 -3.16
N ALA A 85 4.46 15.96 -3.10
CA ALA A 85 5.26 16.95 -2.39
C ALA A 85 5.25 16.70 -0.87
N VAL A 86 4.08 16.44 -0.28
CA VAL A 86 3.94 16.07 1.14
C VAL A 86 4.74 14.82 1.42
N TYR A 87 4.61 13.76 0.61
CA TYR A 87 5.40 12.54 0.76
C TYR A 87 6.92 12.81 0.76
N LEU A 88 7.40 13.64 -0.17
CA LEU A 88 8.82 13.94 -0.33
C LEU A 88 9.35 14.82 0.82
N VAL A 89 8.56 15.81 1.26
CA VAL A 89 8.87 16.66 2.42
C VAL A 89 8.86 15.83 3.72
N THR A 90 7.83 15.02 3.94
CA THR A 90 7.72 14.14 5.12
C THR A 90 8.90 13.17 5.20
N ARG A 91 9.34 12.61 4.05
CA ARG A 91 10.55 11.77 4.01
C ARG A 91 11.82 12.57 4.33
N ARG A 92 11.95 13.80 3.83
CA ARG A 92 13.15 14.63 4.01
C ARG A 92 13.31 15.14 5.45
N VAL A 93 12.20 15.33 6.16
CA VAL A 93 12.19 15.85 7.54
C VAL A 93 12.36 14.74 8.59
N TYR A 94 12.42 13.45 8.21
CA TYR A 94 12.59 12.33 9.14
C TYR A 94 11.59 12.38 10.31
N LEU A 95 10.37 12.89 10.05
CA LEU A 95 9.30 12.76 11.03
C LEU A 95 8.96 11.27 11.15
N PRO A 96 8.89 10.69 12.35
CA PRO A 96 8.34 9.35 12.53
C PRO A 96 6.89 9.38 12.00
N VAL A 97 6.72 8.93 10.76
CA VAL A 97 5.48 9.17 10.03
C VAL A 97 4.38 8.30 10.66
N PRO A 98 3.25 8.90 11.09
CA PRO A 98 2.21 8.18 11.81
C PRO A 98 1.64 7.05 10.94
N HIS A 99 1.63 5.82 11.46
CA HIS A 99 0.84 4.76 10.86
C HIS A 99 -0.64 5.11 11.03
N LEU A 100 -1.42 5.08 9.94
CA LEU A 100 -2.86 5.28 10.05
C LEU A 100 -3.47 4.00 10.62
N GLU A 101 -3.90 4.10 11.88
CA GLU A 101 -4.49 3.02 12.65
C GLU A 101 -5.99 2.90 12.36
N PHE A 102 -6.37 2.31 11.22
CA PHE A 102 -7.80 2.12 10.89
C PHE A 102 -8.50 1.19 11.89
N PHE A 103 -7.75 0.35 12.63
CA PHE A 103 -8.33 -0.47 13.70
C PHE A 103 -8.95 0.37 14.83
N ARG A 104 -8.52 1.63 15.01
CA ARG A 104 -9.06 2.51 16.06
C ARG A 104 -10.45 3.07 15.72
N LEU A 105 -10.84 3.03 14.43
CA LEU A 105 -12.20 3.34 13.98
C LEU A 105 -13.20 2.22 14.28
N ILE A 106 -12.74 1.00 14.54
CA ILE A 106 -13.61 -0.15 14.82
C ILE A 106 -13.81 -0.27 16.33
N PRO A 107 -15.07 -0.38 16.81
CA PRO A 107 -15.33 -0.59 18.24
C PRO A 107 -14.66 -1.89 18.72
N GLY A 108 -13.76 -1.78 19.72
CA GLY A 108 -13.00 -2.92 20.25
C GLY A 108 -11.66 -3.21 19.56
N GLY A 109 -11.19 -2.37 18.64
CA GLY A 109 -9.96 -2.59 17.86
C GLY A 109 -8.68 -2.86 18.66
N HIS A 110 -8.62 -2.41 19.93
CA HIS A 110 -7.47 -2.67 20.81
C HIS A 110 -7.30 -4.15 21.19
N GLN A 111 -8.36 -4.96 21.15
CA GLN A 111 -8.30 -6.40 21.49
C GLN A 111 -7.94 -7.29 20.29
N LEU A 112 -7.78 -6.73 19.09
CA LEU A 112 -7.50 -7.50 17.87
C LEU A 112 -6.10 -8.13 17.90
N SER A 113 -5.94 -9.26 17.20
CA SER A 113 -4.65 -9.93 17.03
C SER A 113 -3.66 -9.00 16.34
N GLN A 114 -2.36 -9.17 16.62
CA GLN A 114 -1.32 -8.30 16.05
C GLN A 114 -1.27 -8.36 14.52
N ALA A 115 -1.62 -9.50 13.93
CA ALA A 115 -1.78 -9.67 12.49
C ALA A 115 -2.92 -8.81 11.92
N LEU A 116 -4.09 -8.78 12.59
CA LEU A 116 -5.20 -7.92 12.18
C LEU A 116 -4.83 -6.44 12.31
N LYS A 117 -4.22 -6.05 13.43
CA LYS A 117 -3.76 -4.67 13.61
C LYS A 117 -2.82 -4.26 12.49
N LEU A 118 -1.83 -5.08 12.15
CA LEU A 118 -0.89 -4.80 11.07
C LEU A 118 -1.57 -4.68 9.70
N GLY A 119 -2.58 -5.52 9.43
CA GLY A 119 -3.32 -5.45 8.17
C GLY A 119 -4.32 -4.28 8.10
N LEU A 120 -4.81 -3.79 9.24
CA LEU A 120 -5.62 -2.57 9.35
C LEU A 120 -4.78 -1.31 9.56
N THR A 121 -3.46 -1.41 9.72
CA THR A 121 -2.59 -0.24 9.72
C THR A 121 -2.10 0.02 8.30
N LEU A 122 -2.36 1.21 7.80
CA LEU A 122 -1.78 1.65 6.54
C LEU A 122 -0.55 2.51 6.84
N PRO A 123 0.65 2.08 6.44
CA PRO A 123 1.85 2.89 6.59
C PRO A 123 1.70 4.16 5.75
N ALA A 124 1.98 5.31 6.35
CA ALA A 124 1.78 6.59 5.67
C ALA A 124 2.60 6.75 4.39
N CYS A 125 3.76 6.09 4.29
CA CYS A 125 4.53 6.10 3.05
C CYS A 125 3.80 5.43 1.87
N THR A 126 2.90 4.49 2.15
CA THR A 126 2.10 3.82 1.11
C THR A 126 0.84 4.60 0.71
N LEU A 127 0.49 5.66 1.45
CA LEU A 127 -0.69 6.48 1.15
C LEU A 127 -0.70 7.07 -0.26
N PRO A 128 0.41 7.65 -0.78
CA PRO A 128 0.42 8.17 -2.14
C PRO A 128 0.13 7.09 -3.19
N LEU A 129 0.68 5.89 -2.99
CA LEU A 129 0.49 4.77 -3.91
C LEU A 129 -0.98 4.30 -3.88
N VAL A 130 -1.57 4.20 -2.69
CA VAL A 130 -2.99 3.89 -2.52
C VAL A 130 -3.87 5.00 -3.10
N ALA A 131 -3.52 6.27 -2.91
CA ALA A 131 -4.25 7.40 -3.46
C ALA A 131 -4.25 7.39 -5.00
N VAL A 132 -3.10 7.12 -5.63
CA VAL A 132 -3.01 7.00 -7.10
C VAL A 132 -3.96 5.92 -7.61
N VAL A 133 -3.92 4.71 -7.04
CA VAL A 133 -4.81 3.62 -7.45
C VAL A 133 -6.27 3.95 -7.17
N GLY A 134 -6.56 4.59 -6.04
CA GLY A 134 -7.90 5.03 -5.66
C GLY A 134 -8.49 6.06 -6.62
N VAL A 135 -7.70 7.03 -7.09
CA VAL A 135 -8.12 8.02 -8.10
C VAL A 135 -8.41 7.32 -9.43
N ILE A 136 -7.53 6.43 -9.89
CA ILE A 136 -7.77 5.66 -11.14
C ILE A 136 -9.04 4.79 -10.99
N ALA A 137 -9.28 4.20 -9.82
CA ALA A 137 -10.48 3.43 -9.52
C ALA A 137 -11.76 4.30 -9.52
N ALA A 138 -11.68 5.49 -8.94
CA ALA A 138 -12.78 6.45 -8.92
C ALA A 138 -13.15 6.97 -10.32
N LEU A 139 -12.14 7.28 -11.14
CA LEU A 139 -12.33 7.66 -12.55
C LEU A 139 -12.90 6.50 -13.39
N GLY A 140 -12.58 5.26 -13.02
CA GLY A 140 -13.07 4.08 -13.72
C GLY A 140 -14.55 3.77 -13.45
N GLN A 141 -15.15 4.31 -12.38
CA GLN A 141 -16.54 4.09 -11.91
C GLN A 141 -17.04 2.63 -11.91
N ARG A 142 -16.13 1.64 -11.97
CA ARG A 142 -16.44 0.22 -12.01
C ARG A 142 -16.00 -0.41 -10.70
N ILE A 143 -16.97 -0.54 -9.79
CA ILE A 143 -16.77 -1.08 -8.44
C ILE A 143 -16.13 -2.47 -8.48
N ASP A 144 -16.58 -3.34 -9.39
CA ASP A 144 -16.04 -4.70 -9.56
C ASP A 144 -14.53 -4.68 -9.81
N LEU A 145 -14.06 -3.80 -10.71
CA LEU A 145 -12.65 -3.68 -11.05
C LEU A 145 -11.85 -3.05 -9.92
N ALA A 146 -12.43 -2.10 -9.19
CA ALA A 146 -11.81 -1.49 -8.03
C ALA A 146 -11.61 -2.48 -6.88
N LEU A 147 -12.58 -3.38 -6.65
CA LEU A 147 -12.46 -4.49 -5.71
C LEU A 147 -11.30 -5.43 -6.12
N TRP A 148 -11.25 -5.84 -7.38
CA TRP A 148 -10.16 -6.67 -7.91
C TRP A 148 -8.79 -5.99 -7.81
N ALA A 149 -8.73 -4.68 -8.01
CA ALA A 149 -7.52 -3.90 -7.83
C ALA A 149 -7.06 -3.85 -6.38
N GLY A 150 -8.00 -3.72 -5.45
CA GLY A 150 -7.71 -3.78 -4.02
C GLY A 150 -7.13 -5.12 -3.61
N LEU A 151 -7.69 -6.20 -4.15
CA LEU A 151 -7.17 -7.57 -3.97
C LEU A 151 -5.77 -7.73 -4.60
N ALA A 152 -5.57 -7.23 -5.82
CA ALA A 152 -4.28 -7.31 -6.51
C ALA A 152 -3.20 -6.52 -5.77
N PHE A 153 -3.51 -5.30 -5.33
CA PHE A 153 -2.60 -4.47 -4.53
C PHE A 153 -2.28 -5.16 -3.20
N ALA A 154 -3.30 -5.59 -2.44
CA ALA A 154 -3.13 -6.25 -1.15
C ALA A 154 -2.31 -7.54 -1.26
N GLY A 155 -2.55 -8.31 -2.32
CA GLY A 155 -1.83 -9.55 -2.64
C GLY A 155 -0.36 -9.28 -2.90
N MET A 156 -0.03 -8.42 -3.88
CA MET A 156 1.36 -8.07 -4.19
C MET A 156 2.08 -7.43 -3.01
N PHE A 157 1.37 -6.62 -2.24
CA PHE A 157 1.90 -5.98 -1.04
C PHE A 157 2.24 -6.99 0.07
N SER A 158 1.42 -8.02 0.25
CA SER A 158 1.59 -8.99 1.35
C SER A 158 2.45 -10.18 0.96
N LEU A 159 2.66 -10.43 -0.34
CA LEU A 159 3.33 -11.61 -0.86
C LEU A 159 4.76 -11.77 -0.34
N PRO A 160 5.62 -10.74 -0.35
CA PRO A 160 6.97 -10.89 0.20
C PRO A 160 6.97 -11.18 1.71
N THR A 161 5.98 -10.68 2.44
CA THR A 161 5.86 -10.95 3.90
C THR A 161 5.47 -12.39 4.19
N VAL A 162 4.54 -12.92 3.39
CA VAL A 162 4.15 -14.33 3.46
C VAL A 162 5.36 -15.20 3.13
N TRP A 163 6.12 -14.83 2.11
CA TRP A 163 7.35 -15.52 1.73
C TRP A 163 8.39 -15.54 2.86
N ASP A 164 8.68 -14.36 3.44
CA ASP A 164 9.68 -14.19 4.51
C ASP A 164 9.29 -14.91 5.80
N SER A 165 8.00 -14.91 6.15
CA SER A 165 7.49 -15.63 7.33
C SER A 165 7.62 -17.16 7.16
N LEU A 166 7.51 -17.67 5.93
CA LEU A 166 7.59 -19.10 5.64
C LEU A 166 9.03 -19.61 5.54
N HIS A 167 9.93 -18.86 4.88
CA HIS A 167 11.32 -19.26 4.63
C HIS A 167 12.31 -18.77 5.69
N GLY A 168 11.88 -17.84 6.56
CA GLY A 168 12.75 -17.19 7.53
C GLY A 168 13.61 -16.10 6.90
N LEU A 169 14.07 -15.17 7.74
CA LEU A 169 14.90 -14.04 7.31
C LEU A 169 16.37 -14.39 7.47
N ASN A 170 17.11 -14.40 6.34
CA ASN A 170 18.55 -14.60 6.35
C ASN A 170 19.29 -13.26 6.22
N ALA A 171 20.54 -13.18 6.68
CA ALA A 171 21.34 -11.95 6.68
C ALA A 171 21.50 -11.35 5.27
N ALA A 172 21.68 -12.20 4.25
CA ALA A 172 21.74 -11.78 2.85
C ALA A 172 20.42 -11.18 2.35
N HIS A 173 19.28 -11.71 2.82
CA HIS A 173 17.95 -11.22 2.44
C HIS A 173 17.67 -9.88 3.11
N LEU A 174 18.04 -9.71 4.38
CA LEU A 174 17.96 -8.42 5.08
C LEU A 174 18.82 -7.33 4.40
N ALA A 175 20.02 -7.69 3.93
CA ALA A 175 20.88 -6.77 3.18
C ALA A 175 20.26 -6.37 1.82
N PHE A 176 19.61 -7.31 1.13
CA PHE A 176 18.86 -7.03 -0.10
C PHE A 176 17.67 -6.10 0.16
N LEU A 177 16.86 -6.41 1.17
CA LEU A 177 15.73 -5.57 1.58
C LEU A 177 16.19 -4.16 1.97
N GLY A 178 17.30 -4.02 2.69
CA GLY A 178 17.89 -2.72 3.03
C GLY A 178 18.30 -1.90 1.79
N LYS A 179 18.92 -2.54 0.79
CA LYS A 179 19.26 -1.88 -0.48
C LYS A 179 18.00 -1.49 -1.26
N ALA A 180 17.01 -2.38 -1.32
CA ALA A 180 15.74 -2.11 -1.99
C ALA A 180 14.97 -0.97 -1.30
N ALA A 181 14.98 -0.91 0.05
CA ALA A 181 14.41 0.17 0.85
C ALA A 181 15.05 1.53 0.55
N GLY A 182 16.35 1.54 0.25
CA GLY A 182 17.08 2.74 -0.13
C GLY A 182 16.67 3.27 -1.51
N ALA A 183 16.39 2.37 -2.46
CA ALA A 183 16.07 2.71 -3.84
C ALA A 183 14.58 2.99 -4.09
N SER A 184 13.69 2.25 -3.43
CA SER A 184 12.23 2.31 -3.63
C SER A 184 11.64 3.72 -3.53
N PRO A 185 11.98 4.59 -2.58
CA PRO A 185 11.39 5.93 -2.51
C PRO A 185 11.83 6.85 -3.66
N TYR A 186 13.00 6.63 -4.26
CA TYR A 186 13.39 7.36 -5.47
C TYR A 186 12.58 6.89 -6.68
N VAL A 187 12.34 5.58 -6.79
CA VAL A 187 11.47 5.02 -7.82
C VAL A 187 10.05 5.55 -7.66
N THR A 188 9.48 5.51 -6.45
CA THR A 188 8.15 6.05 -6.16
C THR A 188 8.05 7.54 -6.46
N ALA A 189 9.04 8.35 -6.05
CA ALA A 189 9.04 9.78 -6.33
C ALA A 189 9.11 10.06 -7.85
N LEU A 190 9.96 9.33 -8.58
CA LEU A 190 10.07 9.46 -10.03
C LEU A 190 8.79 9.04 -10.74
N LEU A 191 8.08 8.04 -10.22
CA LEU A 191 6.80 7.56 -10.76
C LEU A 191 5.67 8.56 -10.49
N LEU A 192 5.62 9.17 -9.30
CA LEU A 192 4.67 10.22 -8.95
C LEU A 192 4.90 11.51 -9.77
N TRP A 193 6.15 11.96 -9.88
CA TRP A 193 6.51 13.14 -10.67
C TRP A 193 6.35 12.89 -12.17
N GLY A 194 6.74 11.72 -12.66
CA GLY A 194 6.54 11.33 -14.06
C GLY A 194 5.06 11.24 -14.40
N GLY A 195 4.23 10.69 -13.50
CA GLY A 195 2.78 10.67 -13.65
C GLY A 195 2.17 12.07 -13.65
N ALA A 196 2.56 12.95 -12.73
CA ALA A 196 2.11 14.34 -12.69
C ALA A 196 2.51 15.12 -13.95
N PHE A 197 3.73 14.92 -14.44
CA PHE A 197 4.22 15.55 -15.67
C PHE A 197 3.47 15.04 -16.90
N LEU A 198 3.21 13.73 -16.99
CA LEU A 198 2.40 13.15 -18.06
C LEU A 198 1.00 13.72 -18.08
N ILE A 199 0.31 13.77 -16.93
CA ILE A 199 -1.04 14.35 -16.81
C ILE A 199 -1.02 15.83 -17.24
N TRP A 200 -0.01 16.59 -16.81
CA TRP A 200 0.15 18.00 -17.20
C TRP A 200 0.36 18.17 -18.72
N GLN A 201 1.14 17.27 -19.34
CA GLN A 201 1.43 17.32 -20.77
C GLN A 201 0.26 16.83 -21.63
N THR A 202 -0.48 15.81 -21.19
CA THR A 202 -1.55 15.18 -21.97
C THR A 202 -2.92 15.79 -21.71
N GLY A 203 -3.11 16.53 -20.60
CA GLY A 203 -4.37 17.21 -20.28
C GLY A 203 -5.56 16.28 -20.03
N ILE A 204 -5.29 15.02 -19.68
CA ILE A 204 -6.28 13.96 -19.38
C ILE A 204 -6.37 13.79 -17.86
#